data_AF-A0A7W1DWG7-F1
#
_entry.id   AF-A0A7W1DWG7-F1
#
_cell.length_a   1.000
_cell.length_b   1.000
_cell.length_c   1.000
_cell.angle_alpha   90.00
_cell.angle_beta   90.00
_cell.angle_gamma   90.00
#
_symmetry.space_group_name_H-M   'P 1'
#
loop_
_entity.id
_entity.type
_entity.pdbx_description
1 polymer ?
#
loop_
_entity_poly.entity_id
_entity_poly.type
_entity_poly.pdbx_seq_one_letter_code
_entity_poly.pdbx_strand_id
1 'polypeptide(L)'
;FGLLLAGRLRFDRASVALVLRIAAIPVVAVLAYYYWLIEINGVPHWQTSFVQNIQAAGWDASWLLIRRMTFIEMAYIGLFVLPIVVATIFSLGRLVRIRSPLGVLLFTAWTVAVITGVRYFDALGVAPPPMPRMPYIPQYVGSSGLGPADLMGGRQWIIGWTALDRITAISAIASILFAMSLSRQVRWGRLTDPGTTGGIIMISIAVWQTVGVWPPSFHFRDWIVSVDRYLLPIVPLAVCIALWALRDLRLVMPLAWLTMALYGVIAVAGTRDFLVFQDATWKLAQQTVEQGVPMTHLDAGAAWDGYYLWELSQGMGIPQQTPNGPWWTSLFAPATDSTYLISSTPIFGYDVVSQVIYSSWLDPEPTVLYLSRRHGPPPPP
;
A
#
# COMPACT_ATOMS: atom_id res chain seq x y z
N PHE A 1 15.94 20.67 0.76
CA PHE A 1 17.00 19.64 0.64
C PHE A 1 17.64 19.63 -0.75
N GLY A 2 16.90 19.41 -1.84
CA GLY A 2 17.47 19.35 -3.20
C GLY A 2 18.28 20.57 -3.63
N LEU A 3 17.87 21.79 -3.25
CA LEU A 3 18.63 23.01 -3.53
C LEU A 3 19.96 23.09 -2.75
N LEU A 4 20.03 22.53 -1.54
CA LEU A 4 21.28 22.42 -0.76
C LEU A 4 22.20 21.41 -1.45
N LEU A 5 21.69 20.23 -1.79
CA LEU A 5 22.46 19.19 -2.48
C LEU A 5 22.94 19.62 -3.87
N ALA A 6 22.17 20.44 -4.58
CA ALA A 6 22.56 21.01 -5.86
C ALA A 6 23.55 22.20 -5.73
N GLY A 7 23.96 22.57 -4.50
CA GLY A 7 24.86 23.70 -4.26
C GLY A 7 24.26 25.06 -4.62
N ARG A 8 22.93 25.15 -4.73
CA ARG A 8 22.19 26.38 -5.08
C ARG A 8 21.88 27.24 -3.86
N LEU A 9 21.96 26.69 -2.66
CA LEU A 9 21.83 27.41 -1.41
C LEU A 9 23.20 27.54 -0.74
N ARG A 10 23.55 28.76 -0.35
CA ARG A 10 24.73 29.11 0.45
C ARG A 10 24.26 29.64 1.81
N PHE A 11 25.16 29.74 2.79
CA PHE A 11 24.86 30.41 4.05
C PHE A 11 24.92 31.95 3.88
N ASP A 12 24.11 32.48 2.96
CA ASP A 12 23.99 33.92 2.69
C ASP A 12 22.53 34.38 2.83
N ARG A 13 22.36 35.71 2.94
CA ARG A 13 21.04 36.32 3.13
C ARG A 13 20.07 36.00 1.98
N ALA A 14 20.57 35.90 0.75
CA ALA A 14 19.76 35.63 -0.43
C ALA A 14 19.17 34.21 -0.39
N SER A 15 19.98 33.22 -0.02
CA SER A 15 19.57 31.83 0.14
C SER A 15 18.58 31.65 1.28
N VAL A 16 18.80 32.33 2.42
CA VAL A 16 17.83 32.34 3.54
C VAL A 16 16.51 32.95 3.10
N ALA A 17 16.52 34.09 2.40
CA ALA A 17 15.32 34.72 1.88
C ALA A 17 14.57 33.82 0.89
N LEU A 18 15.30 33.10 0.02
CA LEU A 18 14.71 32.14 -0.91
C LEU A 18 14.05 30.97 -0.17
N VAL A 19 14.74 30.37 0.82
CA VAL A 19 14.18 29.28 1.64
C VAL A 19 12.92 29.74 2.37
N LEU A 20 12.96 30.93 2.98
CA LEU A 20 11.80 31.50 3.67
C LEU A 20 10.64 31.73 2.70
N ARG A 21 10.88 32.24 1.48
CA ARG A 21 9.82 32.42 0.47
C ARG A 21 9.18 31.10 0.04
N ILE A 22 9.99 30.06 -0.16
CA ILE A 22 9.49 28.73 -0.55
C ILE A 22 8.74 28.07 0.62
N ALA A 23 9.25 28.18 1.84
CA ALA A 23 8.68 27.54 3.03
C ALA A 23 7.50 28.31 3.62
N ALA A 24 7.39 29.63 3.39
CA ALA A 24 6.35 30.46 3.99
C ALA A 24 4.94 29.97 3.65
N ILE A 25 4.66 29.66 2.38
CA ILE A 25 3.32 29.22 1.97
C ILE A 25 2.93 27.89 2.65
N PRO A 26 3.73 26.81 2.58
CA PRO A 26 3.41 25.57 3.29
C PRO A 26 3.29 25.75 4.80
N VAL A 27 4.18 26.53 5.42
CA VAL A 27 4.14 26.77 6.87
C VAL A 27 2.87 27.50 7.28
N VAL A 28 2.52 28.59 6.57
CA VAL A 28 1.28 29.33 6.82
C VAL A 28 0.06 28.43 6.60
N ALA A 29 0.05 27.62 5.56
CA ALA A 29 -1.04 26.68 5.29
C ALA A 29 -1.20 25.64 6.42
N VAL A 30 -0.10 25.06 6.90
CA VAL A 30 -0.11 24.10 8.03
C VAL A 30 -0.59 24.76 9.31
N LEU A 31 -0.09 25.97 9.62
CA LEU A 31 -0.51 26.70 10.82
C LEU A 31 -1.98 27.11 10.77
N ALA A 32 -2.45 27.60 9.62
CA ALA A 32 -3.86 27.96 9.42
C ALA A 32 -4.78 26.74 9.53
N TYR A 33 -4.39 25.61 8.92
CA TYR A 33 -5.14 24.36 9.03
C TYR A 33 -5.17 23.82 10.46
N TYR A 34 -4.04 23.85 11.15
CA TYR A 34 -3.94 23.44 12.55
C TYR A 34 -4.80 24.31 13.47
N TYR A 35 -4.76 25.64 13.28
CA TYR A 35 -5.61 26.57 14.01
C TYR A 35 -7.09 26.31 13.74
N TRP A 36 -7.48 26.14 12.47
CA TRP A 36 -8.85 25.81 12.09
C TRP A 36 -9.34 24.50 12.73
N LEU A 37 -8.49 23.47 12.78
CA LEU A 37 -8.83 22.21 13.44
C LEU A 37 -9.05 22.36 14.95
N ILE A 38 -8.21 23.12 15.66
CA ILE A 38 -8.30 23.20 17.11
C ILE A 38 -9.39 24.16 17.57
N GLU A 39 -9.49 25.33 16.95
CA GLU A 39 -10.34 26.41 17.44
C GLU A 39 -11.71 26.47 16.78
N ILE A 40 -11.87 25.91 15.57
CA ILE A 40 -13.11 26.06 14.78
C ILE A 40 -13.82 24.71 14.59
N ASN A 41 -13.13 23.70 14.09
CA ASN A 41 -13.78 22.45 13.65
C ASN A 41 -13.75 21.33 14.71
N GLY A 42 -12.80 21.37 15.63
CA GLY A 42 -12.42 20.23 16.44
C GLY A 42 -11.55 19.24 15.65
N VAL A 43 -10.66 18.54 16.38
CA VAL A 43 -9.77 17.53 15.79
C VAL A 43 -10.55 16.21 15.66
N PRO A 44 -10.68 15.64 14.45
CA PRO A 44 -11.35 14.35 14.27
C PRO A 44 -10.71 13.25 15.12
N HIS A 45 -11.52 12.36 15.70
CA HIS A 45 -11.04 11.27 16.54
C HIS A 45 -9.92 10.46 15.89
N TRP A 46 -10.06 10.10 14.61
CA TRP A 46 -9.04 9.36 13.86
C TRP A 46 -7.72 10.12 13.71
N GLN A 47 -7.76 11.45 13.61
CA GLN A 47 -6.54 12.26 13.55
C GLN A 47 -5.80 12.26 14.89
N THR A 48 -6.54 12.35 16.00
CA THR A 48 -5.98 12.23 17.35
C THR A 48 -5.39 10.85 17.59
N SER A 49 -6.07 9.79 17.13
CA SER A 49 -5.58 8.41 17.30
C SER A 49 -4.29 8.15 16.52
N PHE A 50 -4.04 8.80 15.37
CA PHE A 50 -2.74 8.72 14.70
C PHE A 50 -1.58 9.18 15.59
N VAL A 51 -1.72 10.37 16.19
CA VAL A 51 -0.66 10.94 17.06
C VAL A 51 -0.46 10.07 18.29
N GLN A 52 -1.56 9.62 18.91
CA GLN A 52 -1.51 8.71 20.06
C GLN A 52 -0.86 7.38 19.70
N ASN A 53 -1.17 6.80 18.54
CA ASN A 53 -0.54 5.55 18.08
C ASN A 53 0.97 5.71 17.87
N ILE A 54 1.42 6.84 17.31
CA ILE A 54 2.85 7.16 17.17
C ILE A 54 3.51 7.27 18.55
N GLN A 55 2.90 8.01 19.48
CA GLN A 55 3.42 8.17 20.84
C GLN A 55 3.47 6.85 21.60
N ALA A 56 2.40 6.06 21.52
CA ALA A 56 2.27 4.76 22.17
C ALA A 56 3.19 3.68 21.58
N ALA A 57 3.66 3.85 20.34
CA ALA A 57 4.62 2.94 19.71
C ALA A 57 5.93 2.83 20.51
N GLY A 58 6.35 3.95 21.10
CA GLY A 58 7.71 4.11 21.58
C GLY A 58 8.75 4.04 20.46
N TRP A 59 10.02 4.10 20.85
CA TRP A 59 11.14 4.13 19.90
C TRP A 59 11.32 2.80 19.14
N ASP A 60 11.18 1.68 19.84
CA ASP A 60 11.47 0.35 19.27
C ASP A 60 10.47 -0.04 18.19
N ALA A 61 9.16 0.13 18.42
CA ALA A 61 8.15 -0.16 17.41
C ALA A 61 8.22 0.84 16.24
N SER A 62 8.54 2.12 16.52
CA SER A 62 8.77 3.11 15.47
C SER A 62 9.94 2.72 14.57
N TRP A 63 11.06 2.31 15.17
CA TRP A 63 12.24 1.88 14.43
C TRP A 63 11.98 0.60 13.64
N LEU A 64 11.25 -0.36 14.23
CA LEU A 64 10.83 -1.58 13.54
C LEU A 64 9.95 -1.27 12.32
N LEU A 65 8.97 -0.37 12.47
CA LEU A 65 8.11 0.07 11.37
C LEU A 65 8.92 0.73 10.27
N ILE A 66 9.80 1.67 10.59
CA ILE A 66 10.67 2.35 9.61
C ILE A 66 11.52 1.33 8.84
N ARG A 67 12.12 0.35 9.53
CA ARG A 67 12.91 -0.71 8.88
C ARG A 67 12.07 -1.57 7.94
N ARG A 68 10.88 -1.99 8.38
CA ARG A 68 9.94 -2.77 7.55
C ARG A 68 9.50 -1.97 6.34
N MET A 69 9.06 -0.73 6.53
CA MET A 69 8.59 0.16 5.47
C MET A 69 9.69 0.49 4.46
N THR A 70 10.90 0.78 4.92
CA THR A 70 12.04 1.04 4.02
C THR A 70 12.27 -0.12 3.06
N PHE A 71 12.25 -1.36 3.57
CA PHE A 71 12.40 -2.53 2.71
C PHE A 71 11.20 -2.71 1.78
N ILE A 72 9.97 -2.59 2.29
CA ILE A 72 8.75 -2.72 1.49
C ILE A 72 8.77 -1.72 0.33
N GLU A 73 9.07 -0.44 0.60
CA GLU A 73 9.19 0.60 -0.42
C GLU A 73 10.26 0.26 -1.46
N MET A 74 11.43 -0.25 -1.04
CA MET A 74 12.47 -0.70 -1.97
C MET A 74 11.99 -1.83 -2.89
N ALA A 75 11.22 -2.79 -2.36
CA ALA A 75 10.67 -3.89 -3.15
C ALA A 75 9.59 -3.40 -4.13
N TYR A 76 8.68 -2.53 -3.68
CA TYR A 76 7.65 -1.93 -4.54
C TYR A 76 8.24 -1.01 -5.60
N ILE A 77 9.30 -0.25 -5.31
CA ILE A 77 10.05 0.51 -6.32
C ILE A 77 10.52 -0.44 -7.44
N GLY A 78 11.04 -1.61 -7.09
CA GLY A 78 11.42 -2.65 -8.04
C GLY A 78 10.26 -3.10 -8.94
N LEU A 79 9.09 -3.36 -8.35
CA LEU A 79 7.87 -3.68 -9.09
C LEU A 79 7.44 -2.54 -10.03
N PHE A 80 7.46 -1.30 -9.54
CA PHE A 80 7.03 -0.11 -10.31
C PHE A 80 7.94 0.19 -11.50
N VAL A 81 9.25 0.02 -11.34
CA VAL A 81 10.23 0.30 -12.40
C VAL A 81 10.56 -0.92 -13.26
N LEU A 82 9.94 -2.09 -13.01
CA LEU A 82 10.19 -3.33 -13.75
C LEU A 82 10.09 -3.17 -15.27
N PRO A 83 9.08 -2.49 -15.86
CA PRO A 83 9.02 -2.29 -17.32
C PRO A 83 10.25 -1.57 -17.88
N ILE A 84 10.79 -0.60 -17.13
CA ILE A 84 11.98 0.17 -17.51
C ILE A 84 13.22 -0.71 -17.38
N VAL A 85 13.34 -1.48 -16.29
CA VAL A 85 14.46 -2.41 -16.07
C VAL A 85 14.52 -3.46 -17.18
N VAL A 86 13.38 -4.07 -17.53
CA VAL A 86 13.29 -5.04 -18.64
C VAL A 86 13.75 -4.42 -19.97
N ALA A 87 13.40 -3.16 -20.23
CA ALA A 87 13.84 -2.43 -21.42
C ALA A 87 15.36 -2.22 -21.50
N THR A 88 16.09 -2.37 -20.38
CA THR A 88 17.55 -2.21 -20.31
C THR A 88 18.32 -3.51 -20.45
N ILE A 89 17.66 -4.66 -20.68
CA ILE A 89 18.29 -6.00 -20.60
C ILE A 89 19.55 -6.14 -21.50
N PHE A 90 19.55 -5.55 -22.70
CA PHE A 90 20.73 -5.58 -23.59
C PHE A 90 21.80 -4.53 -23.27
N SER A 91 21.52 -3.62 -22.34
CA SER A 91 22.43 -2.58 -21.85
C SER A 91 23.00 -2.88 -20.46
N LEU A 92 22.70 -4.05 -19.87
CA LEU A 92 23.13 -4.40 -18.50
C LEU A 92 24.64 -4.30 -18.29
N GLY A 93 25.46 -4.71 -19.27
CA GLY A 93 26.92 -4.61 -19.17
C GLY A 93 27.45 -3.16 -19.02
N ARG A 94 26.65 -2.15 -19.41
CA ARG A 94 26.97 -0.73 -19.21
C ARG A 94 26.53 -0.20 -17.85
N LEU A 95 25.60 -0.88 -17.16
CA LEU A 95 25.14 -0.49 -15.83
C LEU A 95 26.19 -0.75 -14.75
N VAL A 96 26.97 -1.83 -14.89
CA VAL A 96 27.98 -2.26 -13.91
C VAL A 96 29.13 -1.25 -13.73
N ARG A 97 29.26 -0.26 -14.62
CA ARG A 97 30.33 0.74 -14.59
C ARG A 97 30.04 1.89 -13.61
N ILE A 98 29.98 1.60 -12.31
CA ILE A 98 29.90 2.61 -11.25
C ILE A 98 31.30 3.20 -11.05
N ARG A 99 31.46 4.51 -11.30
CA ARG A 99 32.78 5.17 -11.29
C ARG A 99 33.12 5.89 -9.99
N SER A 100 32.15 6.11 -9.10
CA SER A 100 32.36 6.86 -7.87
C SER A 100 32.32 5.94 -6.64
N PRO A 101 33.17 6.17 -5.63
CA PRO A 101 33.13 5.39 -4.40
C PRO A 101 31.80 5.55 -3.65
N LEU A 102 31.22 6.76 -3.67
CA LEU A 102 29.90 7.00 -3.11
C LEU A 102 28.80 6.21 -3.83
N GLY A 103 28.84 6.12 -5.16
CA GLY A 103 27.90 5.30 -5.93
C GLY A 103 28.02 3.81 -5.56
N VAL A 104 29.24 3.30 -5.39
CA VAL A 104 29.47 1.92 -4.95
C VAL A 104 28.89 1.70 -3.55
N LEU A 105 29.16 2.59 -2.60
CA LEU A 105 28.61 2.51 -1.24
C LEU A 105 27.07 2.49 -1.25
N LEU A 106 26.44 3.41 -1.99
CA LEU A 106 24.98 3.49 -2.10
C LEU A 106 24.38 2.22 -2.73
N PHE A 107 25.01 1.71 -3.79
CA PHE A 107 24.57 0.47 -4.44
C PHE A 107 24.68 -0.73 -3.49
N THR A 108 25.81 -0.87 -2.81
CA THR A 108 26.04 -1.96 -1.85
C THR A 108 25.07 -1.87 -0.68
N ALA A 109 24.89 -0.69 -0.09
CA ALA A 109 23.96 -0.48 1.02
C ALA A 109 22.52 -0.84 0.63
N TRP A 110 22.07 -0.38 -0.55
CA TRP A 110 20.74 -0.74 -1.08
C TRP A 110 20.59 -2.24 -1.32
N THR A 111 21.59 -2.86 -1.94
CA THR A 111 21.59 -4.31 -2.22
C THR A 111 21.53 -5.12 -0.94
N VAL A 112 22.32 -4.76 0.08
CA VAL A 112 22.30 -5.40 1.40
C VAL A 112 20.95 -5.21 2.07
N ALA A 113 20.34 -4.02 2.00
CA ALA A 113 19.03 -3.76 2.56
C ALA A 113 17.94 -4.63 1.90
N VAL A 114 17.92 -4.73 0.56
CA VAL A 114 16.98 -5.59 -0.18
C VAL A 114 17.18 -7.07 0.16
N ILE A 115 18.42 -7.58 0.11
CA ILE A 115 18.69 -9.00 0.39
C ILE A 115 18.33 -9.34 1.85
N THR A 116 18.74 -8.49 2.80
CA THR A 116 18.47 -8.69 4.23
C THR A 116 16.97 -8.62 4.50
N GLY A 117 16.25 -7.70 3.86
CA GLY A 117 14.81 -7.58 4.00
C GLY A 117 14.06 -8.79 3.45
N VAL A 118 14.44 -9.31 2.28
CA VAL A 118 13.86 -10.55 1.73
C VAL A 118 14.05 -11.70 2.72
N ARG A 119 15.26 -11.86 3.28
CA ARG A 119 15.55 -12.89 4.28
C ARG A 119 14.79 -12.68 5.59
N TYR A 120 14.67 -11.43 6.03
CA TYR A 120 13.95 -11.08 7.26
C TYR A 120 12.46 -11.42 7.14
N PHE A 121 11.80 -10.99 6.06
CA PHE A 121 10.37 -11.30 5.84
C PHE A 121 10.13 -12.79 5.60
N ASP A 122 11.03 -13.49 4.90
CA ASP A 122 10.96 -14.94 4.74
C ASP A 122 11.04 -15.68 6.09
N ALA A 123 11.93 -15.24 6.98
CA ALA A 123 12.11 -15.83 8.31
C ALA A 123 10.92 -15.60 9.26
N LEU A 124 10.09 -14.57 9.03
CA LEU A 124 8.87 -14.35 9.81
C LEU A 124 7.76 -15.38 9.50
N GLY A 125 7.90 -16.14 8.40
CA GLY A 125 6.95 -17.17 8.02
C GLY A 125 5.58 -16.62 7.64
N VAL A 126 4.53 -17.44 7.82
CA VAL A 126 3.14 -17.15 7.41
C VAL A 126 2.31 -16.60 8.59
N ALA A 127 2.94 -16.24 9.72
CA ALA A 127 2.23 -15.80 10.91
C ALA A 127 1.46 -14.48 10.62
N PRO A 128 0.12 -14.43 10.78
CA PRO A 128 -0.70 -13.26 10.42
C PRO A 128 -0.33 -11.96 11.17
N PRO A 129 0.04 -10.90 10.44
CA PRO A 129 0.74 -11.03 9.18
C PRO A 129 2.09 -10.31 9.24
N PRO A 130 3.11 -11.02 8.79
CA PRO A 130 3.71 -10.57 7.55
C PRO A 130 3.44 -11.59 6.45
N MET A 131 3.03 -11.11 5.28
CA MET A 131 3.27 -11.89 4.07
C MET A 131 4.78 -11.95 3.86
N PRO A 132 5.41 -13.14 3.81
CA PRO A 132 6.86 -13.25 3.64
C PRO A 132 7.32 -12.82 2.23
N ARG A 133 6.36 -12.55 1.34
CA ARG A 133 6.56 -12.39 -0.11
C ARG A 133 5.77 -11.19 -0.63
N MET A 134 6.20 -10.66 -1.76
CA MET A 134 5.45 -9.66 -2.53
C MET A 134 4.09 -10.22 -2.95
N PRO A 135 3.01 -9.42 -2.86
CA PRO A 135 2.95 -8.06 -2.30
C PRO A 135 3.06 -8.08 -0.76
N TYR A 136 4.02 -7.32 -0.20
CA TYR A 136 4.26 -7.31 1.25
C TYR A 136 3.14 -6.63 2.06
N ILE A 137 2.35 -5.77 1.42
CA ILE A 137 1.16 -5.15 1.99
C ILE A 137 -0.05 -5.61 1.17
N PRO A 138 -0.75 -6.68 1.58
CA PRO A 138 -1.79 -7.31 0.78
C PRO A 138 -3.16 -6.64 0.95
N GLN A 139 -3.21 -5.31 0.89
CA GLN A 139 -4.48 -4.61 1.04
C GLN A 139 -5.24 -4.55 -0.28
N TYR A 140 -4.71 -3.89 -1.31
CA TYR A 140 -5.35 -3.82 -2.64
C TYR A 140 -4.69 -4.73 -3.67
N VAL A 141 -3.47 -5.19 -3.42
CA VAL A 141 -2.82 -6.19 -4.26
C VAL A 141 -2.42 -7.33 -3.35
N GLY A 142 -3.03 -8.51 -3.50
CA GLY A 142 -2.79 -9.67 -2.63
C GLY A 142 -2.76 -10.99 -3.38
N SER A 143 -2.57 -12.09 -2.64
CA SER A 143 -2.67 -13.46 -3.17
C SER A 143 -4.06 -13.81 -3.71
N SER A 144 -5.08 -13.06 -3.28
CA SER A 144 -6.47 -13.17 -3.71
C SER A 144 -6.86 -12.18 -4.83
N GLY A 145 -5.87 -11.50 -5.42
CA GLY A 145 -6.06 -10.58 -6.55
C GLY A 145 -6.09 -9.10 -6.15
N LEU A 146 -6.78 -8.29 -6.95
CA LEU A 146 -6.85 -6.83 -6.77
C LEU A 146 -8.08 -6.42 -5.98
N GLY A 147 -7.95 -5.54 -4.99
CA GLY A 147 -9.00 -5.09 -4.10
C GLY A 147 -8.88 -5.62 -2.66
N PRO A 148 -9.48 -4.92 -1.69
CA PRO A 148 -9.44 -5.25 -0.28
C PRO A 148 -10.19 -6.53 0.10
N ALA A 149 -9.75 -7.15 1.19
CA ALA A 149 -10.43 -8.25 1.86
C ALA A 149 -11.53 -7.69 2.78
N ASP A 150 -12.63 -7.26 2.16
CA ASP A 150 -13.74 -6.59 2.84
C ASP A 150 -14.89 -7.54 3.20
N LEU A 151 -14.64 -8.85 3.28
CA LEU A 151 -15.65 -9.86 3.60
C LEU A 151 -15.02 -10.97 4.46
N MET A 152 -15.82 -11.60 5.33
CA MET A 152 -15.37 -12.77 6.09
C MET A 152 -14.96 -13.91 5.14
N GLY A 153 -13.80 -14.52 5.41
CA GLY A 153 -13.14 -15.47 4.50
C GLY A 153 -12.32 -14.81 3.39
N GLY A 154 -12.45 -13.50 3.18
CA GLY A 154 -11.74 -12.76 2.14
C GLY A 154 -12.15 -13.19 0.72
N ARG A 155 -11.23 -13.17 -0.23
CA ARG A 155 -11.40 -13.83 -1.53
C ARG A 155 -10.47 -15.03 -1.63
N GLN A 156 -10.85 -16.00 -2.44
CA GLN A 156 -10.04 -17.20 -2.66
C GLN A 156 -8.66 -16.81 -3.20
N TRP A 157 -7.66 -17.62 -2.84
CA TRP A 157 -6.30 -17.40 -3.30
C TRP A 157 -6.17 -17.85 -4.75
N ILE A 158 -5.87 -16.88 -5.61
CA ILE A 158 -5.66 -17.12 -7.05
C ILE A 158 -4.16 -17.21 -7.38
N ILE A 159 -3.27 -16.71 -6.51
CA ILE A 159 -1.82 -16.76 -6.69
C ILE A 159 -1.20 -17.72 -5.67
N GLY A 160 -0.63 -18.82 -6.15
CA GLY A 160 0.11 -19.77 -5.31
C GLY A 160 1.47 -19.23 -4.84
N TRP A 161 2.00 -19.83 -3.77
CA TRP A 161 3.27 -19.42 -3.14
C TRP A 161 4.45 -19.31 -4.11
N THR A 162 4.60 -20.26 -5.03
CA THR A 162 5.70 -20.22 -6.03
C THR A 162 5.62 -19.00 -6.93
N ALA A 163 4.41 -18.52 -7.27
CA ALA A 163 4.26 -17.31 -8.06
C ALA A 163 4.61 -16.07 -7.22
N LEU A 164 4.20 -16.00 -5.95
CA LEU A 164 4.60 -14.94 -5.02
C LEU A 164 6.12 -14.89 -4.82
N ASP A 165 6.79 -16.05 -4.76
CA ASP A 165 8.25 -16.15 -4.70
C ASP A 165 8.91 -15.55 -5.93
N ARG A 166 8.39 -15.87 -7.11
CA ARG A 166 8.88 -15.31 -8.39
C ARG A 166 8.67 -13.80 -8.44
N ILE A 167 7.50 -13.31 -8.06
CA ILE A 167 7.20 -11.87 -8.01
C ILE A 167 8.15 -11.16 -7.05
N THR A 168 8.41 -11.77 -5.88
CA THR A 168 9.37 -11.27 -4.89
C THR A 168 10.77 -11.16 -5.48
N ALA A 169 11.27 -12.25 -6.10
CA ALA A 169 12.59 -12.28 -6.71
C ALA A 169 12.72 -11.26 -7.85
N ILE A 170 11.73 -11.19 -8.75
CA ILE A 170 11.69 -10.24 -9.86
C ILE A 170 11.71 -8.79 -9.33
N SER A 171 10.91 -8.49 -8.32
CA SER A 171 10.85 -7.15 -7.71
C SER A 171 12.17 -6.78 -7.03
N ALA A 172 12.77 -7.72 -6.28
CA ALA A 172 14.07 -7.51 -5.64
C ALA A 172 15.19 -7.28 -6.66
N ILE A 173 15.26 -8.08 -7.72
CA ILE A 173 16.24 -7.91 -8.81
C ILE A 173 16.05 -6.56 -9.50
N ALA A 174 14.81 -6.19 -9.82
CA ALA A 174 14.51 -4.91 -10.45
C ALA A 174 14.88 -3.73 -9.53
N SER A 175 14.66 -3.84 -8.22
CA SER A 175 15.07 -2.84 -7.23
C SER A 175 16.60 -2.67 -7.17
N ILE A 176 17.35 -3.78 -7.20
CA ILE A 176 18.82 -3.76 -7.23
C ILE A 176 19.33 -3.13 -8.53
N LEU A 177 18.74 -3.45 -9.68
CA LEU A 177 19.10 -2.86 -10.97
C LEU A 177 18.74 -1.36 -11.05
N PHE A 178 17.64 -0.96 -10.43
CA PHE A 178 17.28 0.45 -10.25
C PHE A 178 18.35 1.18 -9.42
N ALA A 179 18.74 0.63 -8.28
CA ALA A 179 19.79 1.21 -7.43
C ALA A 179 21.15 1.29 -8.15
N MET A 180 21.52 0.26 -8.91
CA MET A 180 22.74 0.26 -9.74
C MET A 180 22.70 1.40 -10.77
N SER A 181 21.56 1.57 -11.44
CA SER A 181 21.34 2.63 -12.43
C SER A 181 21.47 4.01 -11.80
N LEU A 182 20.88 4.20 -10.62
CA LEU A 182 20.94 5.43 -9.84
C LEU A 182 22.38 5.76 -9.40
N SER A 183 23.06 4.79 -8.79
CA SER A 183 24.44 4.92 -8.30
C SER A 183 25.44 5.26 -9.41
N ARG A 184 25.19 4.85 -10.65
CA ARG A 184 26.01 5.21 -11.81
C ARG A 184 25.96 6.70 -12.16
N GLN A 185 24.84 7.39 -11.88
CA GLN A 185 24.72 8.83 -12.08
C GLN A 185 25.39 9.65 -10.97
N VAL A 186 25.72 9.04 -9.83
CA VAL A 186 26.41 9.71 -8.73
C VAL A 186 27.84 9.99 -9.16
N ARG A 187 28.13 11.24 -9.55
CA ARG A 187 29.47 11.72 -9.88
C ARG A 187 29.78 12.98 -9.07
N TRP A 188 30.86 12.94 -8.30
CA TRP A 188 31.35 14.15 -7.62
C TRP A 188 31.73 15.22 -8.66
N GLY A 189 31.34 16.47 -8.42
CA GLY A 189 31.78 17.63 -9.22
C GLY A 189 30.89 18.04 -10.42
N ARG A 190 29.78 17.36 -10.70
CA ARG A 190 28.84 17.74 -11.80
C ARG A 190 27.45 18.20 -11.33
N LEU A 191 27.36 18.73 -10.11
CA LEU A 191 26.09 19.21 -9.55
C LEU A 191 25.50 20.40 -10.33
N THR A 192 26.30 21.09 -11.14
CA THR A 192 25.88 22.25 -11.94
C THR A 192 25.21 21.89 -13.27
N ASP A 193 25.31 20.63 -13.72
CA ASP A 193 24.61 20.18 -14.93
C ASP A 193 23.07 20.23 -14.70
N PRO A 194 22.30 20.93 -15.55
CA PRO A 194 20.85 21.04 -15.39
C PRO A 194 20.15 19.68 -15.25
N GLY A 195 20.58 18.68 -16.03
CA GLY A 195 20.02 17.34 -15.94
C GLY A 195 20.30 16.67 -14.60
N THR A 196 21.47 16.90 -14.02
CA THR A 196 21.82 16.38 -12.68
C THR A 196 21.03 17.09 -11.58
N THR A 197 20.81 18.40 -11.70
CA THR A 197 19.95 19.16 -10.77
C THR A 197 18.51 18.62 -10.77
N GLY A 198 17.93 18.38 -11.95
CA GLY A 198 16.58 17.79 -12.06
C GLY A 198 16.45 16.45 -11.36
N GLY A 199 17.43 15.55 -11.54
CA GLY A 199 17.47 14.26 -10.85
C GLY A 199 17.52 14.39 -9.33
N ILE A 200 18.36 15.29 -8.80
CA ILE A 200 18.47 15.54 -7.35
C ILE A 200 17.16 16.07 -6.76
N ILE A 201 16.45 16.93 -7.49
CA ILE A 201 15.14 17.43 -7.08
C ILE A 201 14.15 16.26 -7.02
N MET A 202 14.07 15.41 -8.05
CA MET A 202 13.19 14.25 -8.06
C MET A 202 13.49 13.28 -6.91
N ILE A 203 14.76 12.98 -6.65
CA ILE A 203 15.18 12.14 -5.52
C ILE A 203 14.76 12.78 -4.19
N SER A 204 14.94 14.09 -4.05
CA SER A 204 14.53 14.80 -2.82
C SER A 204 13.03 14.71 -2.59
N ILE A 205 12.22 14.87 -3.65
CA ILE A 205 10.76 14.72 -3.56
C ILE A 205 10.42 13.26 -3.19
N ALA A 206 11.04 12.28 -3.84
CA ALA A 206 10.82 10.86 -3.56
C ALA A 206 11.11 10.49 -2.10
N VAL A 207 12.23 10.97 -1.54
CA VAL A 207 12.59 10.76 -0.13
C VAL A 207 11.52 11.33 0.80
N TRP A 208 11.01 12.54 0.52
CA TRP A 208 9.95 13.13 1.35
C TRP A 208 8.60 12.45 1.17
N GLN A 209 8.29 11.91 -0.02
CA GLN A 209 7.10 11.07 -0.22
C GLN A 209 7.19 9.79 0.61
N THR A 210 8.33 9.10 0.59
CA THR A 210 8.61 7.95 1.47
C THR A 210 8.37 8.29 2.94
N VAL A 211 8.95 9.40 3.43
CA VAL A 211 8.74 9.84 4.82
C VAL A 211 7.25 10.14 5.09
N GLY A 212 6.52 10.67 4.12
CA GLY A 212 5.09 10.94 4.22
C GLY A 212 4.21 9.69 4.35
N VAL A 213 4.69 8.52 3.92
CA VAL A 213 3.97 7.24 4.08
C VAL A 213 4.04 6.72 5.53
N TRP A 214 5.06 7.10 6.30
CA TRP A 214 5.28 6.52 7.62
C TRP A 214 4.20 6.90 8.65
N PRO A 215 3.80 8.18 8.81
CA PRO A 215 2.76 8.55 9.78
C PRO A 215 1.45 7.76 9.64
N PRO A 216 0.82 7.66 8.45
CA PRO A 216 -0.41 6.87 8.34
C PRO A 216 -0.17 5.35 8.50
N SER A 217 1.05 4.86 8.30
CA SER A 217 1.40 3.45 8.52
C SER A 217 1.38 3.05 10.00
N PHE A 218 1.58 3.99 10.94
CA PHE A 218 1.53 3.68 12.37
C PHE A 218 0.18 3.10 12.84
N HIS A 219 -0.91 3.47 12.17
CA HIS A 219 -2.24 2.94 12.48
C HIS A 219 -2.39 1.46 12.09
N PHE A 220 -1.59 1.00 11.13
CA PHE A 220 -1.66 -0.35 10.59
C PHE A 220 -0.47 -1.23 11.01
N ARG A 221 0.43 -0.71 11.85
CA ARG A 221 1.73 -1.34 12.16
C ARG A 221 1.60 -2.77 12.70
N ASP A 222 0.55 -3.00 13.51
CA ASP A 222 0.31 -4.25 14.22
C ASP A 222 -0.60 -5.19 13.40
N TRP A 223 -1.25 -4.68 12.34
CA TRP A 223 -2.15 -5.46 11.51
C TRP A 223 -1.60 -5.79 10.13
N ILE A 224 -1.19 -4.82 9.30
CA ILE A 224 -0.71 -5.09 7.92
C ILE A 224 0.54 -4.28 7.58
N VAL A 225 1.22 -3.75 8.60
CA VAL A 225 2.34 -2.80 8.54
C VAL A 225 1.94 -1.43 7.97
N SER A 226 1.28 -1.41 6.82
CA SER A 226 0.84 -0.22 6.11
C SER A 226 -0.26 -0.58 5.11
N VAL A 227 -0.53 0.31 4.17
CA VAL A 227 -1.59 0.27 3.18
C VAL A 227 -0.94 0.57 1.83
N ASP A 228 -1.03 -0.35 0.88
CA ASP A 228 -0.29 -0.29 -0.39
C ASP A 228 -0.64 0.93 -1.25
N ARG A 229 -1.87 1.46 -1.16
CA ARG A 229 -2.25 2.71 -1.85
C ARG A 229 -1.43 3.93 -1.39
N TYR A 230 -0.84 3.90 -0.20
CA TYR A 230 0.08 4.96 0.25
C TYR A 230 1.40 4.96 -0.52
N LEU A 231 1.73 3.88 -1.23
CA LEU A 231 2.92 3.79 -2.08
C LEU A 231 2.69 4.35 -3.49
N LEU A 232 1.44 4.61 -3.90
CA LEU A 232 1.13 5.11 -5.25
C LEU A 232 1.86 6.42 -5.62
N PRO A 233 2.02 7.42 -4.73
CA PRO A 233 2.79 8.63 -5.04
C PRO A 233 4.26 8.36 -5.38
N ILE A 234 4.82 7.22 -4.96
CA ILE A 234 6.20 6.81 -5.27
C ILE A 234 6.32 6.38 -6.74
N VAL A 235 5.26 5.84 -7.35
CA VAL A 235 5.26 5.30 -8.72
C VAL A 235 5.79 6.31 -9.75
N PRO A 236 5.19 7.50 -9.94
CA PRO A 236 5.67 8.46 -10.94
C PRO A 236 7.09 8.94 -10.65
N LEU A 237 7.47 9.05 -9.38
CA LEU A 237 8.82 9.49 -8.99
C LEU A 237 9.86 8.42 -9.28
N ALA A 238 9.59 7.16 -8.96
CA ALA A 238 10.46 6.03 -9.25
C ALA A 238 10.67 5.88 -10.76
N VAL A 239 9.61 6.02 -11.57
CA VAL A 239 9.67 6.03 -13.03
C VAL A 239 10.54 7.18 -13.55
N CYS A 240 10.30 8.41 -13.12
CA CYS A 240 11.09 9.58 -13.53
C CYS A 240 12.57 9.44 -13.15
N ILE A 241 12.85 8.97 -11.93
CA ILE A 241 14.23 8.73 -11.45
C ILE A 241 14.89 7.62 -12.27
N ALA A 242 14.18 6.53 -12.59
CA ALA A 242 14.70 5.45 -13.41
C ALA A 242 15.05 5.93 -14.82
N LEU A 243 14.14 6.65 -15.48
CA LEU A 243 14.37 7.22 -16.81
C LEU A 243 15.55 8.20 -16.81
N TRP A 244 15.64 9.06 -15.79
CA TRP A 244 16.79 9.94 -15.61
C TRP A 244 18.09 9.15 -15.40
N ALA A 245 18.07 8.11 -14.58
CA ALA A 245 19.22 7.27 -14.28
C ALA A 245 19.73 6.51 -15.51
N LEU A 246 18.85 6.27 -16.49
CA LEU A 246 19.08 5.51 -17.71
C LEU A 246 19.17 6.39 -18.97
N ARG A 247 19.18 7.72 -18.84
CA ARG A 247 19.14 8.69 -19.96
C ARG A 247 20.23 8.54 -21.03
N ASP A 248 21.34 7.90 -20.70
CA ASP A 248 22.48 7.63 -21.59
C ASP A 248 22.48 6.20 -22.17
N LEU A 249 21.45 5.41 -21.89
CA LEU A 249 21.26 4.06 -22.39
C LEU A 249 20.14 4.00 -23.43
N ARG A 250 20.28 3.05 -24.35
CA ARG A 250 19.22 2.73 -25.30
C ARG A 250 18.25 1.76 -24.62
N LEU A 251 16.99 2.17 -24.50
CA LEU A 251 15.91 1.34 -24.02
C LEU A 251 15.27 0.58 -25.18
N VAL A 252 15.01 -0.71 -25.01
CA VAL A 252 14.22 -1.49 -25.95
C VAL A 252 12.74 -1.31 -25.59
N MET A 253 12.17 -0.21 -26.09
CA MET A 253 10.79 0.21 -25.80
C MET A 253 9.73 -0.88 -26.02
N PRO A 254 9.82 -1.75 -27.05
CA PRO A 254 8.86 -2.85 -27.20
C PRO A 254 8.77 -3.78 -25.97
N LEU A 255 9.89 -4.05 -25.28
CA LEU A 255 9.89 -4.88 -24.07
C LEU A 255 9.29 -4.15 -22.87
N ALA A 256 9.49 -2.83 -22.78
CA ALA A 256 8.83 -1.99 -21.77
C ALA A 256 7.31 -2.07 -21.94
N TRP A 257 6.82 -1.85 -23.17
CA TRP A 257 5.40 -1.89 -23.49
C TRP A 257 4.78 -3.27 -23.32
N LEU A 258 5.50 -4.34 -23.65
CA LEU A 258 5.05 -5.70 -23.38
C LEU A 258 4.83 -5.92 -21.87
N THR A 259 5.79 -5.47 -21.03
CA THR A 259 5.66 -5.59 -19.57
C THR A 259 4.50 -4.73 -19.04
N MET A 260 4.34 -3.50 -19.56
CA MET A 260 3.19 -2.64 -19.25
C MET A 260 1.85 -3.25 -19.68
N ALA A 261 1.80 -3.93 -20.82
CA ALA A 261 0.60 -4.61 -21.30
C ALA A 261 0.22 -5.76 -20.36
N LEU A 262 1.20 -6.54 -19.87
CA LEU A 262 0.96 -7.57 -18.85
C LEU A 262 0.40 -6.98 -17.56
N TYR A 263 0.96 -5.86 -17.08
CA TYR A 263 0.37 -5.13 -15.94
C TYR A 263 -1.06 -4.68 -16.22
N GLY A 264 -1.32 -4.17 -17.43
CA GLY A 264 -2.66 -3.77 -17.87
C GLY A 264 -3.65 -4.93 -17.87
N VAL A 265 -3.26 -6.11 -18.36
CA VAL A 265 -4.12 -7.31 -18.34
C VAL A 265 -4.47 -7.71 -16.92
N ILE A 266 -3.47 -7.77 -16.02
CA ILE A 266 -3.69 -8.11 -14.60
C ILE A 266 -4.58 -7.06 -13.93
N ALA A 267 -4.33 -5.77 -14.18
CA ALA A 267 -5.11 -4.67 -13.66
C ALA A 267 -6.59 -4.77 -14.08
N VAL A 268 -6.85 -4.93 -15.38
CA VAL A 268 -8.22 -5.04 -15.91
C VAL A 268 -8.92 -6.29 -15.38
N ALA A 269 -8.29 -7.46 -15.46
CA ALA A 269 -8.89 -8.71 -15.00
C ALA A 269 -9.17 -8.69 -13.49
N GLY A 270 -8.19 -8.27 -12.68
CA GLY A 270 -8.35 -8.21 -11.23
C GLY A 270 -9.37 -7.18 -10.77
N THR A 271 -9.43 -6.00 -11.41
CA THR A 271 -10.47 -5.00 -11.13
C THR A 271 -11.85 -5.53 -11.52
N ARG A 272 -11.98 -6.16 -12.70
CA ARG A 272 -13.25 -6.75 -13.14
C ARG A 272 -13.74 -7.80 -12.15
N ASP A 273 -12.87 -8.71 -11.71
CA ASP A 273 -13.24 -9.77 -10.76
C ASP A 273 -13.62 -9.22 -9.40
N PHE A 274 -12.93 -8.17 -8.92
CA PHE A 274 -13.33 -7.48 -7.71
C PHE A 274 -14.72 -6.83 -7.84
N LEU A 275 -15.01 -6.19 -8.97
CA LEU A 275 -16.31 -5.55 -9.20
C LEU A 275 -17.44 -6.58 -9.29
N VAL A 276 -17.22 -7.74 -9.92
CA VAL A 276 -18.22 -8.82 -9.96
C VAL A 276 -18.43 -9.43 -8.56
N PHE A 277 -17.37 -9.62 -7.79
CA PHE A 277 -17.47 -10.06 -6.40
C PHE A 277 -18.30 -9.09 -5.55
N GLN A 278 -18.05 -7.78 -5.67
CA GLN A 278 -18.81 -6.76 -4.96
C GLN A 278 -20.27 -6.71 -5.42
N ASP A 279 -20.54 -6.75 -6.73
CA ASP A 279 -21.90 -6.80 -7.28
C ASP A 279 -22.68 -8.02 -6.76
N ALA A 280 -22.06 -9.20 -6.73
CA ALA A 280 -22.67 -10.41 -6.18
C ALA A 280 -22.97 -10.29 -4.66
N THR A 281 -22.03 -9.73 -3.91
CA THR A 281 -22.19 -9.48 -2.45
C THR A 281 -23.35 -8.53 -2.18
N TRP A 282 -23.38 -7.40 -2.89
CA TRP A 282 -24.42 -6.37 -2.73
C TRP A 282 -25.80 -6.89 -3.14
N LYS A 283 -25.91 -7.65 -4.24
CA LYS A 283 -27.17 -8.27 -4.65
C LYS A 283 -27.68 -9.26 -3.61
N LEU A 284 -26.81 -10.12 -3.08
CA LEU A 284 -27.19 -11.08 -2.04
C LEU A 284 -27.62 -10.35 -0.75
N ALA A 285 -26.93 -9.28 -0.37
CA ALA A 285 -27.29 -8.47 0.79
C ALA A 285 -28.66 -7.79 0.63
N GLN A 286 -28.90 -7.15 -0.53
CA GLN A 286 -30.19 -6.53 -0.85
C GLN A 286 -31.34 -7.56 -0.81
N GLN A 287 -31.17 -8.70 -1.47
CA GLN A 287 -32.16 -9.78 -1.45
C GLN A 287 -32.45 -10.28 -0.03
N THR A 288 -31.42 -10.38 0.81
CA THR A 288 -31.56 -10.82 2.20
C THR A 288 -32.37 -9.81 3.03
N VAL A 289 -32.14 -8.51 2.81
CA VAL A 289 -32.91 -7.44 3.47
C VAL A 289 -34.35 -7.40 2.96
N GLU A 290 -34.57 -7.56 1.65
CA GLU A 290 -35.91 -7.64 1.04
C GLU A 290 -36.71 -8.85 1.55
N GLN A 291 -36.04 -9.94 1.93
CA GLN A 291 -36.64 -11.10 2.59
C GLN A 291 -36.96 -10.88 4.07
N GLY A 292 -36.70 -9.68 4.61
CA GLY A 292 -37.10 -9.26 5.94
C GLY A 292 -36.00 -9.35 7.00
N VAL A 293 -34.75 -9.64 6.64
CA VAL A 293 -33.61 -9.55 7.58
C VAL A 293 -33.27 -8.06 7.80
N PRO A 294 -33.34 -7.51 9.01
CA PRO A 294 -32.99 -6.12 9.22
C PRO A 294 -31.49 -5.88 8.97
N MET A 295 -31.14 -4.69 8.48
CA MET A 295 -29.75 -4.35 8.12
C MET A 295 -28.77 -4.49 9.30
N THR A 296 -29.20 -4.22 10.53
CA THR A 296 -28.38 -4.39 11.75
C THR A 296 -28.15 -5.85 12.15
N HIS A 297 -28.84 -6.79 11.50
CA HIS A 297 -28.63 -8.22 11.70
C HIS A 297 -27.79 -8.86 10.59
N LEU A 298 -27.41 -8.10 9.57
CA LEU A 298 -26.67 -8.59 8.41
C LEU A 298 -25.27 -7.97 8.40
N ASP A 299 -24.25 -8.83 8.42
CA ASP A 299 -22.87 -8.47 8.09
C ASP A 299 -22.60 -8.93 6.66
N ALA A 300 -22.48 -7.97 5.75
CA ALA A 300 -22.16 -8.22 4.35
C ALA A 300 -20.78 -7.63 3.99
N GLY A 301 -19.93 -7.43 5.00
CA GLY A 301 -18.58 -6.95 4.81
C GLY A 301 -18.42 -5.44 4.91
N ALA A 302 -17.16 -5.00 4.96
CA ALA A 302 -16.79 -3.61 5.28
C ALA A 302 -17.44 -2.57 4.36
N ALA A 303 -17.55 -2.88 3.06
CA ALA A 303 -18.13 -1.97 2.07
C ALA A 303 -19.64 -1.78 2.25
N TRP A 304 -20.39 -2.86 2.54
CA TRP A 304 -21.83 -2.78 2.79
C TRP A 304 -22.10 -2.17 4.17
N ASP A 305 -21.53 -2.78 5.21
CA ASP A 305 -21.81 -2.43 6.60
C ASP A 305 -21.37 -0.99 6.88
N GLY A 306 -20.19 -0.59 6.41
CA GLY A 306 -19.70 0.78 6.57
C GLY A 306 -20.55 1.81 5.82
N TYR A 307 -21.13 1.46 4.67
CA TYR A 307 -21.98 2.38 3.92
C TYR A 307 -23.37 2.55 4.55
N TYR A 308 -23.98 1.46 5.03
CA TYR A 308 -25.34 1.48 5.55
C TYR A 308 -25.45 1.72 7.06
N LEU A 309 -24.44 1.34 7.85
CA LEU A 309 -24.55 1.31 9.31
C LEU A 309 -23.65 2.34 10.01
N TRP A 310 -22.73 3.02 9.32
CA TRP A 310 -21.82 3.97 9.97
C TRP A 310 -22.57 5.16 10.60
N GLU A 311 -23.37 5.88 9.81
CA GLU A 311 -24.11 7.05 10.30
C GLU A 311 -25.13 6.66 11.36
N LEU A 312 -25.78 5.51 11.18
CA LEU A 312 -26.70 4.91 12.15
C LEU A 312 -26.00 4.69 13.50
N SER A 313 -24.84 4.03 13.45
CA SER A 313 -24.01 3.70 14.61
C SER A 313 -23.56 4.94 15.35
N GLN A 314 -23.05 5.94 14.62
CA GLN A 314 -22.57 7.20 15.19
C GLN A 314 -23.73 8.04 15.76
N GLY A 315 -24.82 8.17 15.02
CA GLY A 315 -25.96 9.01 15.41
C GLY A 315 -26.72 8.48 16.62
N MET A 316 -26.76 7.16 16.81
CA MET A 316 -27.42 6.53 17.96
C MET A 316 -26.46 6.09 19.08
N GLY A 317 -25.15 6.26 18.91
CA GLY A 317 -24.15 5.83 19.89
C GLY A 317 -24.22 4.33 20.18
N ILE A 318 -24.49 3.52 19.15
CA ILE A 318 -24.67 2.06 19.32
C ILE A 318 -23.31 1.43 19.63
N PRO A 319 -23.15 0.72 20.77
CA PRO A 319 -21.92 0.02 21.07
C PRO A 319 -21.74 -1.18 20.13
N GLN A 320 -20.53 -1.70 20.01
CA GLN A 320 -20.22 -2.86 19.19
C GLN A 320 -21.10 -4.07 19.57
N GLN A 321 -21.92 -4.55 18.64
CA GLN A 321 -22.80 -5.71 18.84
C GLN A 321 -22.16 -7.06 18.45
N THR A 322 -21.02 -7.03 17.75
CA THR A 322 -20.27 -8.24 17.37
C THR A 322 -18.89 -8.26 18.01
N PRO A 323 -18.77 -8.73 19.27
CA PRO A 323 -17.48 -8.86 19.95
C PRO A 323 -16.55 -9.81 19.19
N ASN A 324 -15.27 -9.44 19.09
CA ASN A 324 -14.26 -10.20 18.32
C ASN A 324 -14.64 -10.45 16.85
N GLY A 325 -15.57 -9.64 16.31
CA GLY A 325 -15.88 -9.62 14.88
C GLY A 325 -14.72 -9.12 14.03
N PRO A 326 -14.88 -9.14 12.71
CA PRO A 326 -13.90 -8.56 11.81
C PRO A 326 -13.73 -7.06 12.08
N TRP A 327 -12.58 -6.53 11.70
CA TRP A 327 -12.18 -5.16 12.06
C TRP A 327 -13.23 -4.09 11.67
N TRP A 328 -14.00 -4.29 10.60
CA TRP A 328 -15.01 -3.31 10.19
C TRP A 328 -16.22 -3.26 11.12
N THR A 329 -16.58 -4.34 11.82
CA THR A 329 -17.73 -4.33 12.73
C THR A 329 -17.44 -3.52 13.99
N SER A 330 -16.18 -3.32 14.36
CA SER A 330 -15.83 -2.37 15.44
C SER A 330 -15.57 -0.96 14.91
N LEU A 331 -14.92 -0.84 13.74
CA LEU A 331 -14.50 0.48 13.24
C LEU A 331 -15.58 1.23 12.47
N PHE A 332 -16.46 0.55 11.73
CA PHE A 332 -17.39 1.19 10.78
C PHE A 332 -18.85 0.79 10.96
N ALA A 333 -19.12 -0.33 11.61
CA ALA A 333 -20.49 -0.82 11.75
C ALA A 333 -20.76 -1.50 13.10
N PRO A 334 -20.54 -0.81 14.24
CA PRO A 334 -20.81 -1.40 15.55
C PRO A 334 -22.27 -1.81 15.74
N ALA A 335 -23.22 -1.24 14.96
CA ALA A 335 -24.61 -1.64 14.99
C ALA A 335 -24.93 -3.03 14.40
N THR A 336 -24.01 -3.68 13.65
CA THR A 336 -24.26 -5.04 13.17
C THR A 336 -23.98 -6.09 14.24
N ASP A 337 -24.94 -6.98 14.49
CA ASP A 337 -24.75 -8.13 15.39
C ASP A 337 -24.28 -9.41 14.67
N SER A 338 -24.12 -9.31 13.34
CA SER A 338 -23.78 -10.40 12.41
C SER A 338 -24.58 -11.69 12.67
N THR A 339 -25.87 -11.59 12.98
CA THR A 339 -26.79 -12.75 13.06
C THR A 339 -26.86 -13.48 11.71
N TYR A 340 -26.85 -12.73 10.63
CA TYR A 340 -26.65 -13.19 9.27
C TYR A 340 -25.31 -12.67 8.77
N LEU A 341 -24.61 -13.49 8.01
CA LEU A 341 -23.28 -13.20 7.49
C LEU A 341 -23.18 -13.62 6.04
N ILE A 342 -22.72 -12.72 5.17
CA ILE A 342 -22.23 -13.08 3.84
C ILE A 342 -20.73 -13.34 3.94
N SER A 343 -20.28 -14.46 3.40
CA SER A 343 -18.89 -14.88 3.45
C SER A 343 -18.48 -15.61 2.18
N SER A 344 -17.19 -15.67 1.88
CA SER A 344 -16.67 -16.43 0.73
C SER A 344 -16.34 -17.89 1.05
N THR A 345 -16.44 -18.26 2.32
CA THR A 345 -16.20 -19.61 2.84
C THR A 345 -17.18 -19.89 3.97
N PRO A 346 -17.65 -21.13 4.16
CA PRO A 346 -18.43 -21.47 5.35
C PRO A 346 -17.69 -21.10 6.64
N ILE A 347 -18.39 -20.42 7.56
CA ILE A 347 -17.82 -19.95 8.83
C ILE A 347 -18.31 -20.84 9.96
N PHE A 348 -17.39 -21.27 10.83
CA PHE A 348 -17.73 -22.05 12.02
C PHE A 348 -18.72 -21.30 12.92
N GLY A 349 -19.74 -21.99 13.44
CA GLY A 349 -20.80 -21.39 14.25
C GLY A 349 -21.94 -20.74 13.46
N TYR A 350 -21.97 -20.94 12.14
CA TYR A 350 -23.07 -20.52 11.27
C TYR A 350 -23.58 -21.69 10.41
N ASP A 351 -24.88 -21.72 10.16
CA ASP A 351 -25.52 -22.59 9.18
C ASP A 351 -25.63 -21.87 7.84
N VAL A 352 -25.20 -22.53 6.76
CA VAL A 352 -25.38 -21.98 5.40
C VAL A 352 -26.88 -22.01 5.05
N VAL A 353 -27.43 -20.83 4.78
CA VAL A 353 -28.84 -20.63 4.39
C VAL A 353 -28.99 -20.66 2.88
N SER A 354 -28.10 -19.97 2.15
CA SER A 354 -28.11 -19.94 0.69
C SER A 354 -26.70 -19.72 0.14
N GLN A 355 -26.54 -20.01 -1.15
CA GLN A 355 -25.29 -19.85 -1.87
C GLN A 355 -25.53 -19.10 -3.19
N VAL A 356 -24.60 -18.23 -3.55
CA VAL A 356 -24.60 -17.54 -4.85
C VAL A 356 -23.26 -17.79 -5.52
N ILE A 357 -23.30 -18.30 -6.75
CA ILE A 357 -22.11 -18.51 -7.57
C ILE A 357 -21.89 -17.27 -8.43
N TYR A 358 -20.64 -16.81 -8.53
CA TYR A 358 -20.26 -15.72 -9.43
C TYR A 358 -19.01 -16.07 -10.24
N SER A 359 -18.83 -15.38 -11.36
CA SER A 359 -17.71 -15.63 -12.29
C SER A 359 -16.47 -14.81 -11.94
N SER A 360 -15.31 -15.44 -11.99
CA SER A 360 -13.99 -14.81 -11.92
C SER A 360 -13.21 -15.13 -13.21
N TRP A 361 -12.44 -14.20 -13.75
CA TRP A 361 -11.53 -14.42 -14.88
C TRP A 361 -10.19 -14.98 -14.43
N LEU A 362 -9.75 -14.61 -13.23
CA LEU A 362 -8.47 -15.04 -12.67
C LEU A 362 -8.55 -16.34 -11.88
N ASP A 363 -9.76 -16.78 -11.52
CA ASP A 363 -10.00 -18.09 -10.91
C ASP A 363 -10.72 -18.99 -11.92
N PRO A 364 -10.12 -20.14 -12.33
CA PRO A 364 -10.79 -21.06 -13.23
C PRO A 364 -11.98 -21.78 -12.58
N GLU A 365 -12.03 -21.85 -11.24
CA GLU A 365 -13.10 -22.52 -10.52
C GLU A 365 -14.27 -21.56 -10.23
N PRO A 366 -15.52 -22.05 -10.24
CA PRO A 366 -16.66 -21.24 -9.83
C PRO A 366 -16.50 -20.75 -8.39
N THR A 367 -16.57 -19.43 -8.20
CA THR A 367 -16.46 -18.85 -6.86
C THR A 367 -17.84 -18.72 -6.21
N VAL A 368 -17.91 -18.99 -4.91
CA VAL A 368 -19.17 -19.08 -4.16
C VAL A 368 -19.20 -18.06 -3.03
N LEU A 369 -20.33 -17.38 -2.86
CA LEU A 369 -20.70 -16.63 -1.67
C LEU A 369 -21.74 -17.42 -0.87
N TYR A 370 -21.63 -17.38 0.44
CA TYR A 370 -22.50 -18.06 1.39
C TYR A 370 -23.22 -17.02 2.22
N LEU A 371 -24.55 -17.01 2.15
CA LEU A 371 -25.36 -16.40 3.21
C LEU A 371 -25.50 -17.45 4.32
N SER A 372 -25.07 -17.10 5.52
CA SER A 372 -25.11 -18.00 6.66
C SER A 372 -25.81 -17.34 7.84
N ARG A 373 -26.41 -18.13 8.73
CA ARG A 373 -27.10 -17.69 9.94
C ARG A 373 -26.38 -18.23 11.16
N ARG A 374 -26.11 -17.38 12.15
CA ARG A 374 -25.42 -17.75 13.38
C ARG A 374 -26.22 -18.79 14.18
N HIS A 375 -25.51 -19.70 14.84
CA HIS A 375 -26.07 -20.61 15.83
C HIS A 375 -26.42 -19.86 17.12
N GLY A 376 -27.67 -19.99 17.57
CA GLY A 376 -28.14 -19.36 18.81
C GLY A 376 -28.40 -17.85 18.67
N PRO A 377 -28.79 -17.18 19.77
CA PRO A 377 -28.99 -15.74 19.78
C PRO A 377 -27.66 -14.99 19.63
N PRO A 378 -27.67 -13.74 19.13
CA PRO A 378 -26.47 -12.89 19.14
C PRO A 378 -25.93 -12.74 20.58
N PRO A 379 -24.61 -12.65 20.75
CA PRO A 379 -24.01 -12.41 22.05
C PRO A 379 -24.52 -11.08 22.62
N PRO A 380 -24.62 -10.96 23.95
CA PRO A 380 -24.92 -9.68 24.56
C PRO A 380 -23.83 -8.65 24.19
N PRO A 381 -24.20 -7.37 24.03
CA PRO A 381 -23.28 -6.30 23.68
C PRO A 381 -22.23 -6.01 24.75
#